data_AF-A0A222SU08-F1
#
_entry.id   AF-A0A222SU08-F1
#
_cell.length_a   1.000
_cell.length_b   1.000
_cell.length_c   1.000
_cell.angle_alpha   90.00
_cell.angle_beta   90.00
_cell.angle_gamma   90.00
#
_symmetry.space_group_name_H-M   'P 1'
#
loop_
_entity.id
_entity.type
_entity.pdbx_description
1 polymer ?
#
loop_
_entity_poly.entity_id
_entity_poly.type
_entity_poly.pdbx_seq_one_letter_code
_entity_poly.pdbx_strand_id
1 'polypeptide(L)'
;MPEGQIALALAELRSALEVGLARIDGQLALLVQRSDQTDKALEELEERVAALEKARWPLPTLAVLASVTAVALAIFEAVSN
;
A
#
# COMPACT_ATOMS: atom_id res chain seq x y z
N MET A 1 46.17 27.61 29.47
CA MET A 1 45.57 28.64 28.58
C MET A 1 44.12 28.26 28.33
N PRO A 2 43.14 29.03 28.82
CA PRO A 2 41.71 28.71 28.71
C PRO A 2 41.19 28.66 27.26
N GLU A 3 41.79 29.42 26.34
CA GLU A 3 41.42 29.43 24.91
C GLU A 3 41.58 28.08 24.22
N GLY A 4 42.65 27.33 24.56
CA GLY A 4 42.88 25.99 24.01
C GLY A 4 41.81 24.98 24.44
N GLN A 5 41.26 25.12 25.65
CA GLN A 5 40.18 24.27 26.15
C GLN A 5 38.85 24.57 25.44
N ILE A 6 38.57 25.85 25.17
CA ILE A 6 37.39 26.28 24.41
C ILE A 6 37.46 25.77 22.97
N ALA A 7 38.62 25.92 22.31
CA ALA A 7 38.82 25.43 20.95
C ALA A 7 38.62 23.91 20.84
N LEU A 8 39.09 23.16 21.84
CA LEU A 8 38.89 21.71 21.91
C LEU A 8 37.41 21.36 22.08
N ALA A 9 36.71 21.99 23.04
CA ALA A 9 35.29 21.74 23.28
C ALA A 9 34.42 22.05 22.05
N LEU A 10 34.75 23.11 21.29
CA LEU A 10 34.07 23.42 20.03
C LEU A 10 34.35 22.37 18.94
N ALA A 11 35.57 21.85 18.88
CA ALA A 11 35.92 20.78 17.94
C ALA A 11 35.18 19.47 18.28
N GLU A 12 35.07 19.13 19.56
CA GLU A 12 34.31 17.98 20.04
C GLU A 12 32.81 18.13 19.77
N LEU A 13 32.24 19.31 20.04
CA LEU A 13 30.84 19.60 19.75
C LEU A 13 30.55 19.50 18.25
N ARG A 14 31.43 20.04 17.40
CA ARG A 14 31.29 19.93 15.94
C ARG A 14 31.35 18.48 15.49
N SER A 15 32.28 17.70 16.01
CA SER A 15 32.39 16.27 15.69
C SER A 15 31.13 15.50 16.09
N ALA A 16 30.62 15.73 17.31
CA ALA A 16 29.38 15.10 17.77
C ALA A 16 28.17 15.50 16.90
N LEU A 17 28.11 16.76 16.46
CA LEU A 17 27.07 17.26 15.55
C LEU A 17 27.16 16.60 14.17
N GLU A 18 28.34 16.52 13.57
CA GLU A 18 28.55 15.89 12.26
C GLU A 18 28.12 14.41 12.28
N VAL A 19 28.47 13.68 13.34
CA VAL A 19 28.03 12.28 13.54
C VAL A 19 26.51 12.21 13.72
N GLY A 20 25.93 13.12 14.50
CA GLY A 20 24.48 13.19 14.73
C GLY A 20 23.70 13.45 13.44
N LEU A 21 24.15 14.41 12.63
CA LEU A 21 23.55 14.73 11.34
C LEU A 21 23.65 13.55 10.37
N ALA A 22 24.83 12.94 10.25
CA ALA A 22 25.01 11.76 9.39
C ALA A 22 24.07 10.61 9.78
N ARG A 23 23.83 10.41 11.09
CA ARG A 23 22.87 9.40 11.57
C ARG A 23 21.42 9.76 11.22
N ILE A 24 21.03 11.02 11.38
CA ILE A 24 19.67 11.49 11.05
C ILE A 24 19.43 11.35 9.54
N ASP A 25 20.38 11.78 8.71
CA ASP A 25 20.30 11.65 7.26
C ASP A 25 20.11 10.20 6.83
N GLY A 26 20.86 9.27 7.45
CA GLY A 26 20.69 7.84 7.23
C GLY A 26 19.30 7.32 7.63
N GLN A 27 18.77 7.77 8.77
CA GLN A 27 17.42 7.39 9.21
C GLN A 27 16.33 7.94 8.29
N LEU A 28 16.48 9.17 7.80
CA LEU A 28 15.57 9.79 6.84
C LEU A 28 15.61 9.08 5.48
N ALA A 29 16.81 8.73 5.00
CA ALA A 29 16.96 7.94 3.77
C ALA A 29 16.22 6.59 3.85
N LEU A 30 16.33 5.89 5.00
CA LEU A 30 15.60 4.65 5.24
C LEU A 30 14.08 4.87 5.34
N LEU A 31 13.62 5.99 5.90
CA LEU A 31 12.20 6.34 5.94
C LEU A 31 11.65 6.58 4.53
N VAL A 32 12.36 7.35 3.69
CA VAL A 32 12.00 7.58 2.29
C VAL A 32 11.95 6.26 1.53
N GLN A 33 12.98 5.42 1.65
CA GLN A 33 12.99 4.10 1.00
C GLN A 33 11.80 3.22 1.40
N ARG A 34 11.42 3.20 2.69
CA ARG A 34 10.26 2.43 3.14
C ARG A 34 8.94 3.04 2.67
N SER A 35 8.87 4.37 2.55
CA SER A 35 7.70 5.04 1.96
C SER A 35 7.53 4.57 0.52
N ASP A 36 8.59 4.65 -0.29
CA ASP A 36 8.57 4.21 -1.68
C ASP A 36 8.22 2.72 -1.83
N GLN A 37 8.69 1.87 -0.90
CA GLN A 37 8.31 0.46 -0.85
C GLN A 37 6.83 0.26 -0.51
N THR A 38 6.29 1.07 0.40
CA THR A 38 4.88 1.02 0.80
C THR A 38 3.99 1.47 -0.35
N ASP A 39 4.36 2.55 -1.03
CA ASP A 39 3.63 3.08 -2.17
C ASP A 39 3.55 2.05 -3.31
N LYS A 40 4.66 1.36 -3.62
CA LYS A 40 4.68 0.26 -4.58
C LYS A 40 3.81 -0.92 -4.16
N ALA A 41 3.83 -1.29 -2.88
CA ALA A 41 3.01 -2.39 -2.37
C ALA A 41 1.51 -2.04 -2.40
N LEU A 42 1.16 -0.77 -2.18
CA LEU A 42 -0.19 -0.26 -2.34
C LEU A 42 -0.63 -0.30 -3.80
N GLU A 43 0.19 0.18 -4.73
CA GLU A 43 -0.09 0.13 -6.16
C GLU A 43 -0.32 -1.32 -6.64
N GLU A 44 0.54 -2.26 -6.23
CA GLU A 44 0.36 -3.68 -6.53
C GLU A 44 -0.95 -4.25 -5.93
N LEU A 45 -1.29 -3.83 -4.71
CA LEU A 45 -2.54 -4.27 -4.08
C LEU A 45 -3.77 -3.70 -4.79
N GLU A 46 -3.72 -2.44 -5.21
CA GLU A 46 -4.78 -1.79 -5.99
C GLU A 46 -4.99 -2.50 -7.33
N GLU A 47 -3.92 -2.82 -8.06
CA GLU A 47 -4.01 -3.61 -9.30
C GLU A 47 -4.66 -4.98 -9.07
N ARG A 48 -4.25 -5.67 -7.99
CA ARG A 48 -4.81 -6.98 -7.64
C ARG A 48 -6.28 -6.88 -7.23
N VAL A 49 -6.66 -5.84 -6.48
CA VAL A 49 -8.06 -5.58 -6.14
C VAL A 49 -8.86 -5.29 -7.40
N ALA A 50 -8.38 -4.43 -8.29
CA ALA A 50 -9.03 -4.14 -9.56
C ALA A 50 -9.19 -5.39 -10.43
N ALA A 51 -8.17 -6.27 -10.47
CA ALA A 51 -8.24 -7.55 -11.16
C ALA A 51 -9.29 -8.48 -10.54
N LEU A 52 -9.37 -8.54 -9.20
CA LEU A 52 -10.38 -9.32 -8.49
C LEU A 52 -11.80 -8.76 -8.65
N GLU A 53 -11.97 -7.45 -8.67
CA GLU A 53 -13.24 -6.78 -8.93
C GLU A 53 -13.71 -7.05 -10.37
N LYS A 54 -12.79 -6.97 -11.34
CA LYS A 54 -13.04 -7.36 -12.73
C LYS A 54 -13.37 -8.85 -12.85
N ALA A 55 -12.70 -9.72 -12.10
CA ALA A 55 -12.97 -11.16 -12.06
C ALA A 55 -14.24 -11.52 -11.27
N ARG A 56 -14.73 -10.63 -10.39
CA ARG A 56 -16.00 -10.80 -9.66
C ARG A 56 -17.23 -10.55 -10.55
N TRP A 57 -17.08 -10.01 -11.75
CA TRP A 57 -18.07 -10.15 -12.80
C TRP A 57 -18.04 -11.59 -13.37
N PRO A 58 -19.17 -12.32 -13.53
CA PRO A 58 -20.58 -11.95 -13.45
C PRO A 58 -21.34 -12.87 -12.46
N LEU A 59 -20.85 -13.17 -11.26
CA LEU A 59 -21.57 -14.10 -10.36
C LEU A 59 -23.02 -13.65 -10.03
N PRO A 60 -23.29 -12.38 -9.70
CA PRO A 60 -24.65 -11.90 -9.50
C PRO A 60 -25.47 -11.91 -10.80
N THR A 61 -24.86 -11.51 -11.93
CA THR A 61 -25.54 -11.52 -13.24
C THR A 61 -25.89 -12.95 -13.67
N LEU A 62 -25.02 -13.93 -13.42
CA LEU A 62 -25.27 -15.35 -13.67
C LEU A 62 -26.39 -15.89 -12.77
N ALA A 63 -26.42 -15.48 -11.50
CA ALA A 63 -27.51 -15.85 -10.59
C ALA A 63 -28.86 -15.26 -11.06
N VAL A 64 -28.86 -14.00 -11.51
CA VAL A 64 -30.06 -13.37 -12.10
C VAL A 64 -30.50 -14.11 -13.36
N LEU A 65 -29.58 -14.39 -14.30
CA LEU A 65 -29.90 -15.12 -15.53
C LEU A 65 -30.42 -16.54 -15.24
N ALA A 66 -29.82 -17.24 -14.27
CA ALA A 66 -30.28 -18.56 -13.84
C ALA A 66 -31.68 -18.49 -13.22
N SER A 67 -31.94 -17.50 -12.36
CA SER A 67 -33.25 -17.27 -11.75
C SER A 67 -34.32 -16.96 -12.82
N VAL A 68 -34.02 -16.07 -13.77
CA VAL A 68 -34.92 -15.75 -14.89
C VAL A 68 -35.22 -16.98 -15.74
N THR A 69 -34.20 -17.79 -16.04
CA THR A 69 -34.36 -19.03 -16.81
C THR A 69 -35.23 -20.04 -16.07
N ALA A 70 -35.00 -20.22 -14.76
CA ALA A 70 -35.79 -21.11 -13.92
C ALA A 70 -37.26 -20.67 -13.85
N VAL A 71 -37.52 -19.37 -13.71
CA VAL A 71 -38.89 -18.82 -13.72
C VAL A 71 -39.56 -19.03 -15.08
N ALA A 72 -38.85 -18.80 -16.18
CA ALA A 72 -39.38 -19.03 -17.52
C ALA A 72 -39.75 -20.51 -17.76
N LEU A 73 -38.90 -21.44 -17.31
CA LEU A 73 -39.17 -22.87 -17.37
C LEU A 73 -40.40 -23.25 -16.51
N ALA A 74 -40.50 -22.74 -15.28
CA ALA A 74 -41.63 -23.00 -14.40
C ALA A 74 -42.96 -22.50 -15.00
N ILE A 75 -42.97 -21.34 -15.65
CA ILE A 75 -44.15 -20.81 -16.36
C ILE A 75 -44.52 -21.71 -17.55
N PHE A 76 -43.52 -22.13 -18.34
CA PHE A 76 -43.75 -23.02 -19.47
C PHE A 76 -44.37 -24.35 -19.02
N GLU A 77 -43.81 -24.97 -17.99
CA GLU A 77 -44.34 -26.20 -17.40
C GLU A 77 -45.78 -26.01 -16.91
N ALA A 78 -46.07 -24.94 -16.17
CA ALA A 78 -47.40 -24.65 -15.63
C ALA A 78 -48.49 -24.41 -16.69
N VAL A 79 -48.11 -23.93 -17.89
CA VAL A 79 -49.05 -23.75 -19.01
C VAL A 79 -49.18 -25.03 -19.86
N SER A 80 -48.14 -25.86 -19.88
CA SER A 80 -48.11 -27.12 -20.63
C SER A 80 -48.79 -28.30 -19.93
N ASN A 81 -49.06 -28.20 -18.62
CA ASN A 81 -49.69 -29.21 -17.78
C ASN A 81 -51.16 -28.86 -17.48
#